data_AF-A0A2K8UEY2-F1
#
_entry.id   AF-A0A2K8UEY2-F1
#
_cell.length_a   1.000
_cell.length_b   1.000
_cell.length_c   1.000
_cell.angle_alpha   90.00
_cell.angle_beta   90.00
_cell.angle_gamma   90.00
#
_symmetry.space_group_name_H-M   'P 1'
#
loop_
_entity.id
_entity.type
_entity.pdbx_description
1 polymer ?
#
loop_
_entity_poly.entity_id
_entity_poly.type
_entity_poly.pdbx_seq_one_letter_code
_entity_poly.pdbx_strand_id
1 'polypeptide(L)'
;MAAFLTWLTKWQTGVTWVDADHREITAMLNRIVDVNRRAPTQDPATAGREVLVVLDALIERTRRHIHAEEAFLREVRPPGYDAHRCEHALQLAEFTDLRRALEEDGAPDLNPETLQAFKRWFFNHVIVEDRDYAEYRDDEPEAAPTAPSPDWAD
;
A
#
# COMPACT_ATOMS: atom_id res chain seq x y z
N MET A 1 -12.49 19.29 7.11
CA MET A 1 -13.04 18.13 6.36
C MET A 1 -12.62 16.85 7.07
N ALA A 2 -13.39 15.77 6.91
CA ALA A 2 -13.02 14.46 7.43
C ALA A 2 -11.84 13.85 6.64
N ALA A 3 -10.99 13.09 7.33
CA ALA A 3 -9.91 12.32 6.72
C ALA A 3 -10.46 11.31 5.72
N PHE A 4 -9.67 10.96 4.71
CA PHE A 4 -10.05 9.96 3.72
C PHE A 4 -10.13 8.56 4.35
N LEU A 5 -9.20 8.26 5.25
CA LEU A 5 -9.14 7.12 6.15
C LEU A 5 -8.80 7.61 7.57
N THR A 6 -9.43 7.02 8.57
CA THR A 6 -9.06 7.23 9.98
C THR A 6 -8.65 5.89 10.55
N TRP A 7 -7.38 5.72 10.93
CA TRP A 7 -6.91 4.48 11.52
C TRP A 7 -7.73 4.11 12.77
N LEU A 8 -8.17 2.85 12.86
CA LEU A 8 -8.95 2.33 13.98
C LEU A 8 -8.24 1.13 14.60
N THR A 9 -8.29 1.00 15.93
CA THR A 9 -7.69 -0.16 16.63
C THR A 9 -8.19 -1.50 16.11
N LYS A 10 -9.44 -1.58 15.64
CA LYS A 10 -10.02 -2.80 15.04
C LYS A 10 -9.41 -3.24 13.70
N TRP A 11 -8.52 -2.42 13.13
CA TRP A 11 -7.78 -2.72 11.90
C TRP A 11 -6.40 -3.32 12.19
N GLN A 12 -6.03 -3.46 13.46
CA GLN A 12 -4.79 -4.12 13.85
C GLN A 12 -4.86 -5.60 13.50
N THR A 13 -3.79 -6.09 12.89
CA THR A 13 -3.51 -7.51 12.64
C THR A 13 -3.01 -8.20 13.90
N GLY A 14 -2.48 -7.43 14.86
CA GLY A 14 -1.79 -7.95 16.05
C GLY A 14 -0.29 -8.19 15.82
N VAL A 15 0.22 -7.95 14.61
CA VAL A 15 1.65 -7.99 14.29
C VAL A 15 2.19 -6.56 14.29
N THR A 16 3.13 -6.27 15.20
CA THR A 16 3.54 -4.89 15.50
C THR A 16 4.09 -4.14 14.27
N TRP A 17 4.93 -4.79 13.48
CA TRP A 17 5.54 -4.16 12.31
C TRP A 17 4.57 -4.03 11.12
N VAL A 18 3.64 -4.98 10.95
CA VAL A 18 2.56 -4.90 9.95
C VAL A 18 1.63 -3.72 10.28
N ASP A 19 1.21 -3.62 11.54
CA ASP A 19 0.36 -2.51 12.00
C ASP A 19 1.05 -1.15 11.88
N ALA A 20 2.38 -1.09 12.03
CA ALA A 20 3.15 0.12 11.81
C ALA A 20 3.16 0.52 10.32
N ASP A 21 3.39 -0.45 9.43
CA ASP A 21 3.34 -0.25 7.98
C ASP A 21 1.94 0.19 7.52
N HIS A 22 0.88 -0.46 8.00
CA HIS A 22 -0.52 -0.13 7.66
C HIS A 22 -0.92 1.28 8.10
N ARG A 23 -0.44 1.75 9.26
CA ARG A 23 -0.64 3.14 9.71
C ARG A 23 0.06 4.14 8.81
N GLU A 24 1.27 3.81 8.35
CA GLU A 24 2.01 4.67 7.43
C GLU A 24 1.32 4.72 6.06
N ILE A 25 0.90 3.58 5.52
CA ILE A 25 0.09 3.49 4.29
C ILE A 25 -1.20 4.32 4.43
N THR A 26 -1.89 4.24 5.57
CA THR A 26 -3.07 5.07 5.87
C THR A 26 -2.75 6.56 5.79
N ALA A 27 -1.62 6.99 6.38
CA ALA A 27 -1.19 8.38 6.34
C ALA A 27 -0.84 8.84 4.91
N MET A 28 -0.19 7.99 4.12
CA MET A 28 0.13 8.28 2.72
C MET A 28 -1.13 8.40 1.85
N LEU A 29 -2.10 7.49 2.00
CA LEU A 29 -3.39 7.58 1.29
C LEU A 29 -4.16 8.86 1.64
N ASN A 30 -4.17 9.24 2.92
CA ASN A 30 -4.73 10.54 3.33
C ASN A 30 -4.00 11.71 2.66
N ARG A 31 -2.67 11.65 2.60
CA ARG A 31 -1.85 12.69 1.96
C ARG A 31 -2.14 12.79 0.46
N ILE A 32 -2.30 11.66 -0.25
CA ILE A 32 -2.70 11.63 -1.67
C ILE A 32 -4.02 12.38 -1.86
N VAL A 33 -5.03 12.10 -1.03
CA VAL A 33 -6.33 12.77 -1.15
C VAL A 33 -6.25 14.25 -0.83
N ASP A 34 -5.43 14.64 0.14
CA ASP A 34 -5.24 16.05 0.50
C ASP A 34 -4.47 16.85 -0.57
N VAL A 35 -3.49 16.26 -1.25
CA VAL A 35 -2.86 16.91 -2.42
C VAL A 35 -3.88 17.00 -3.57
N ASN A 36 -4.62 15.93 -3.85
CA ASN A 36 -5.62 15.90 -4.91
C ASN A 36 -6.75 16.91 -4.71
N ARG A 37 -7.22 17.10 -3.47
CA ARG A 37 -8.27 18.09 -3.15
C ARG A 37 -7.81 19.53 -3.30
N ARG A 38 -6.52 19.81 -3.11
CA ARG A 38 -5.94 21.15 -3.24
C ARG A 38 -5.54 21.46 -4.68
N ALA A 39 -5.41 20.45 -5.54
CA ALA A 39 -5.00 20.60 -6.92
C ALA A 39 -5.76 21.70 -7.70
N PRO A 40 -7.10 21.86 -7.57
CA PRO A 40 -7.83 22.93 -8.26
C PRO A 40 -7.46 24.36 -7.82
N THR A 41 -6.75 24.51 -6.70
CA THR A 41 -6.30 25.80 -6.16
C THR A 41 -4.85 26.14 -6.51
N GLN A 42 -4.16 25.25 -7.24
CA GLN A 42 -2.74 25.34 -7.56
C GLN A 42 -2.53 25.40 -9.08
N ASP A 43 -1.32 25.76 -9.50
CA ASP A 43 -0.87 25.58 -10.87
C ASP A 43 -0.91 24.08 -11.25
N PRO A 44 -1.49 23.68 -12.40
CA PRO A 44 -1.66 22.27 -12.76
C PRO A 44 -0.37 21.45 -12.74
N ALA A 45 0.74 22.02 -13.25
CA ALA A 45 2.01 21.32 -13.25
C ALA A 45 2.56 21.09 -11.83
N THR A 46 2.28 22.00 -10.91
CA THR A 46 2.66 21.87 -9.50
C THR A 46 1.79 20.85 -8.77
N ALA A 47 0.47 20.91 -8.97
CA ALA A 47 -0.47 19.96 -8.38
C ALA A 47 -0.17 18.51 -8.81
N GLY A 48 0.03 18.31 -10.12
CA GLY A 48 0.37 17.02 -10.68
C GLY A 48 1.68 16.45 -10.13
N ARG A 49 2.73 17.28 -10.02
CA ARG A 49 4.00 16.86 -9.37
C ARG A 49 3.80 16.46 -7.91
N GLU A 50 2.99 17.17 -7.14
CA GLU A 50 2.70 16.80 -5.75
C GLU A 50 2.01 15.42 -5.67
N VAL A 51 1.05 15.14 -6.55
CA VAL A 51 0.38 13.82 -6.63
C VAL A 51 1.39 12.72 -6.94
N LEU A 52 2.22 12.90 -7.97
CA LEU A 52 3.22 11.90 -8.37
C LEU A 52 4.22 11.60 -7.25
N VAL A 53 4.71 12.62 -6.56
CA VAL A 53 5.67 12.44 -5.44
C VAL A 53 5.07 11.61 -4.32
N VAL A 54 3.81 11.87 -3.94
CA VAL A 54 3.17 11.10 -2.86
C VAL A 54 2.82 9.68 -3.34
N LEU A 55 2.45 9.51 -4.62
CA LEU A 55 2.19 8.19 -5.20
C LEU A 55 3.46 7.34 -5.28
N ASP A 56 4.60 7.91 -5.68
CA ASP A 56 5.89 7.21 -5.69
C ASP A 56 6.28 6.76 -4.27
N ALA A 57 6.04 7.61 -3.25
CA ALA A 57 6.28 7.26 -1.86
C ALA A 57 5.36 6.12 -1.38
N LEU A 58 4.09 6.12 -1.78
CA LEU A 58 3.16 5.02 -1.50
C LEU A 58 3.63 3.71 -2.15
N ILE A 59 4.00 3.75 -3.43
CA ILE A 59 4.48 2.57 -4.17
C ILE A 59 5.70 1.96 -3.48
N GLU A 60 6.68 2.79 -3.11
CA GLU A 60 7.87 2.29 -2.42
C GLU A 60 7.55 1.74 -1.03
N ARG A 61 6.62 2.36 -0.30
CA ARG A 61 6.20 1.83 0.99
C ARG A 61 5.50 0.48 0.87
N THR A 62 4.55 0.37 -0.05
CA THR A 62 3.83 -0.87 -0.36
C THR A 62 4.78 -1.96 -0.83
N ARG A 63 5.77 -1.64 -1.67
CA ARG A 63 6.80 -2.61 -2.10
C ARG A 63 7.59 -3.19 -0.93
N ARG A 64 8.07 -2.32 -0.02
CA ARG A 64 8.83 -2.76 1.17
C ARG A 64 7.98 -3.61 2.10
N HIS A 65 6.73 -3.22 2.29
CA HIS A 65 5.74 -3.95 3.09
C HIS A 65 5.51 -5.37 2.55
N ILE A 66 5.15 -5.46 1.27
CA ILE A 66 4.96 -6.72 0.53
C ILE A 66 6.18 -7.63 0.65
N HIS A 67 7.39 -7.07 0.51
CA HIS A 67 8.61 -7.85 0.58
C HIS A 67 8.84 -8.46 1.98
N ALA A 68 8.58 -7.69 3.04
CA ALA A 68 8.66 -8.17 4.42
C ALA A 68 7.57 -9.23 4.70
N GLU A 69 6.35 -9.02 4.22
CA GLU A 69 5.26 -9.97 4.37
C GLU A 69 5.51 -11.27 3.63
N GLU A 70 5.96 -11.22 2.38
CA GLU A 70 6.28 -12.43 1.62
C GLU A 70 7.42 -13.23 2.24
N ALA A 71 8.40 -12.57 2.85
CA ALA A 71 9.47 -13.25 3.59
C ALA A 71 8.91 -13.94 4.84
N PHE A 72 8.07 -13.25 5.60
CA PHE A 72 7.38 -13.82 6.76
C PHE A 72 6.48 -15.01 6.36
N LEU A 73 5.66 -14.84 5.32
CA LEU A 73 4.70 -15.85 4.85
C LEU A 73 5.38 -17.08 4.23
N ARG A 74 6.60 -16.94 3.70
CA ARG A 74 7.37 -18.06 3.15
C ARG A 74 7.76 -19.07 4.23
N GLU A 75 7.95 -18.60 5.47
CA GLU A 75 8.28 -19.43 6.62
C GLU A 75 7.04 -20.14 7.17
N VAL A 76 5.92 -19.42 7.28
CA VAL A 76 4.66 -19.94 7.83
C VAL A 76 3.89 -20.83 6.84
N ARG A 77 3.92 -20.48 5.55
CA ARG A 77 3.16 -21.11 4.44
C ARG A 77 1.68 -21.37 4.76
N PRO A 78 0.90 -20.34 5.10
CA PRO A 78 -0.52 -20.53 5.38
C PRO A 78 -1.29 -20.95 4.10
N PRO A 79 -2.46 -21.60 4.24
CA PRO A 79 -3.38 -21.79 3.12
C PRO A 79 -3.65 -20.45 2.43
N GLY A 80 -3.51 -20.41 1.10
CA GLY A 80 -3.70 -19.19 0.31
C GLY A 80 -2.44 -18.35 0.07
N TYR A 81 -1.26 -18.77 0.55
CA TYR A 81 0.02 -18.07 0.31
C TYR A 81 0.25 -17.65 -1.15
N ASP A 82 0.11 -18.58 -2.11
CA ASP A 82 0.36 -18.27 -3.52
C ASP A 82 -0.68 -17.30 -4.10
N ALA A 83 -1.92 -17.34 -3.61
CA ALA A 83 -2.95 -16.38 -4.02
C ALA A 83 -2.63 -14.98 -3.50
N HIS A 84 -2.24 -14.87 -2.23
CA HIS A 84 -1.83 -13.61 -1.61
C HIS A 84 -0.63 -12.98 -2.35
N ARG A 85 0.39 -13.80 -2.71
CA ARG A 85 1.53 -13.34 -3.52
C ARG A 85 1.13 -12.84 -4.92
N CYS A 86 0.10 -13.45 -5.53
CA CYS A 86 -0.42 -12.97 -6.81
C CYS A 86 -1.12 -11.61 -6.65
N GLU A 87 -1.91 -11.41 -5.60
CA GLU A 87 -2.55 -10.12 -5.32
C GLU A 87 -1.51 -9.01 -5.07
N HIS A 88 -0.42 -9.30 -4.35
CA HIS A 88 0.72 -8.39 -4.21
C HIS A 88 1.30 -7.94 -5.55
N ALA A 89 1.57 -8.89 -6.44
CA ALA A 89 2.15 -8.60 -7.75
C ALA A 89 1.18 -7.77 -8.61
N LEU A 90 -0.11 -8.09 -8.59
CA LEU A 90 -1.15 -7.34 -9.29
C LEU A 90 -1.24 -5.91 -8.76
N GLN A 91 -1.26 -5.73 -7.43
CA GLN A 91 -1.40 -4.40 -6.85
C GLN A 91 -0.23 -3.48 -7.15
N LEU A 92 1.00 -4.00 -7.10
CA LEU A 92 2.20 -3.24 -7.48
C LEU A 92 2.18 -2.87 -8.96
N ALA A 93 1.71 -3.77 -9.83
CA ALA A 93 1.55 -3.48 -11.25
C ALA A 93 0.53 -2.36 -11.47
N GLU A 94 -0.64 -2.44 -10.84
CA GLU A 94 -1.70 -1.41 -10.93
C GLU A 94 -1.22 -0.03 -10.47
N PHE A 95 -0.49 0.06 -9.35
CA PHE A 95 0.05 1.34 -8.89
C PHE A 95 1.12 1.88 -9.84
N THR A 96 1.97 1.02 -10.37
CA THR A 96 3.02 1.41 -11.33
C THR A 96 2.40 1.92 -12.63
N ASP A 97 1.36 1.24 -13.12
CA ASP A 97 0.62 1.63 -14.31
C ASP A 97 -0.15 2.94 -14.10
N LEU A 98 -0.80 3.12 -12.93
CA LEU A 98 -1.44 4.38 -12.56
C LEU A 98 -0.42 5.53 -12.56
N ARG A 99 0.74 5.34 -11.92
CA ARG A 99 1.81 6.36 -11.90
C ARG A 99 2.24 6.73 -13.31
N ARG A 100 2.44 5.75 -14.19
CA ARG A 100 2.87 5.98 -15.58
C ARG A 100 1.79 6.76 -16.35
N ALA A 101 0.53 6.33 -16.25
CA ALA A 101 -0.58 6.99 -16.93
C ALA A 101 -0.73 8.46 -16.48
N LEU A 102 -0.61 8.73 -15.18
CA LEU A 102 -0.64 10.09 -14.67
C LEU A 102 0.50 10.93 -15.23
N GLU A 103 1.73 10.40 -15.29
CA GLU A 103 2.87 11.12 -15.85
C GLU A 103 2.68 11.44 -17.35
N GLU A 104 2.17 10.48 -18.13
CA GLU A 104 1.91 10.63 -19.57
C GLU A 104 0.82 11.68 -19.87
N ASP A 105 -0.23 11.72 -19.05
CA ASP A 105 -1.34 12.69 -19.19
C ASP A 105 -1.01 14.10 -18.66
N GLY A 106 0.25 14.35 -18.25
CA GLY A 106 0.68 15.64 -17.70
C GLY A 106 0.30 15.85 -16.24
N ALA A 107 0.15 14.75 -15.50
CA ALA A 107 -0.18 14.65 -14.08
C ALA A 107 -1.55 15.26 -13.72
N PRO A 108 -2.65 14.73 -14.29
CA PRO A 108 -3.99 15.19 -13.98
C PRO A 108 -4.39 14.80 -12.54
N ASP A 109 -5.44 15.45 -12.04
CA ASP A 109 -6.07 15.10 -10.78
C ASP A 109 -6.54 13.64 -10.79
N LEU A 110 -6.43 12.95 -9.65
CA LEU A 110 -7.01 11.64 -9.45
C LEU A 110 -8.53 11.74 -9.47
N ASN A 111 -9.14 11.00 -10.39
CA ASN A 111 -10.59 10.93 -10.49
C ASN A 111 -11.20 10.18 -9.28
N PRO A 112 -12.52 10.32 -9.05
CA PRO A 112 -13.19 9.65 -7.93
C PRO A 112 -13.09 8.12 -7.96
N GLU A 113 -12.98 7.51 -9.13
CA GLU A 113 -12.89 6.05 -9.29
C GLU A 113 -11.55 5.52 -8.79
N THR A 114 -10.45 6.21 -9.10
CA THR A 114 -9.10 5.91 -8.58
C THR A 114 -9.06 6.03 -7.06
N LEU A 115 -9.65 7.09 -6.50
CA LEU A 115 -9.76 7.23 -5.05
C LEU A 115 -10.57 6.08 -4.42
N GLN A 116 -11.64 5.63 -5.07
CA GLN A 116 -12.38 4.47 -4.59
C GLN A 116 -11.62 3.16 -4.76
N ALA A 117 -10.77 3.03 -5.77
CA ALA A 117 -9.87 1.88 -5.94
C ALA A 117 -8.88 1.77 -4.79
N PHE A 118 -8.23 2.88 -4.40
CA PHE A 118 -7.35 2.89 -3.21
C PHE A 118 -8.07 2.45 -1.93
N LYS A 119 -9.33 2.87 -1.75
CA LYS A 119 -10.16 2.43 -0.61
C LYS A 119 -10.45 0.94 -0.64
N ARG A 120 -10.83 0.41 -1.81
CA ARG A 120 -11.10 -1.02 -1.96
C ARG A 120 -9.85 -1.84 -1.70
N TRP A 121 -8.71 -1.47 -2.29
CA TRP A 121 -7.43 -2.10 -2.01
C TRP A 121 -7.12 -2.09 -0.52
N PHE A 122 -7.16 -0.92 0.12
CA PHE A 122 -6.86 -0.80 1.54
C PHE A 122 -7.74 -1.71 2.40
N PHE A 123 -9.05 -1.71 2.19
CA PHE A 123 -9.93 -2.53 3.04
C PHE A 123 -9.88 -4.02 2.74
N ASN A 124 -9.74 -4.41 1.48
CA ASN A 124 -9.76 -5.83 1.10
C ASN A 124 -8.41 -6.49 1.36
N HIS A 125 -7.32 -5.83 0.99
CA HIS A 125 -5.99 -6.41 1.10
C HIS A 125 -5.38 -6.06 2.46
N VAL A 126 -5.05 -4.78 2.66
CA VAL A 126 -4.33 -4.30 3.86
C VAL A 126 -5.05 -4.64 5.17
N ILE A 127 -6.39 -4.63 5.20
CA ILE A 127 -7.13 -4.92 6.44
C ILE A 127 -7.66 -6.35 6.54
N VAL A 128 -8.19 -6.92 5.46
CA VAL A 128 -8.84 -8.23 5.52
C VAL A 128 -7.83 -9.34 5.26
N GLU A 129 -7.17 -9.35 4.11
CA GLU A 129 -6.22 -10.41 3.75
C GLU A 129 -5.00 -10.46 4.68
N ASP A 130 -4.45 -9.31 5.07
CA ASP A 130 -3.24 -9.28 5.92
C ASP A 130 -3.50 -9.78 7.34
N ARG A 131 -4.74 -9.61 7.80
CA ARG A 131 -5.15 -10.13 9.11
C ARG A 131 -5.29 -11.64 9.09
N ASP A 132 -5.73 -12.24 7.97
CA ASP A 132 -6.03 -13.66 7.90
C ASP A 132 -4.77 -14.52 8.10
N TYR A 133 -3.59 -14.08 7.64
CA TYR A 133 -2.36 -14.82 7.90
C TYR A 133 -1.77 -14.56 9.28
N ALA A 134 -2.11 -13.45 9.94
CA ALA A 134 -1.59 -13.11 11.27
C ALA A 134 -1.96 -14.17 12.32
N GLU A 135 -3.04 -14.92 12.08
CA GLU A 135 -3.52 -16.02 12.91
C GLU A 135 -2.63 -17.27 12.86
N TYR A 136 -1.76 -17.43 11.85
CA TYR A 136 -0.92 -18.62 11.65
C TYR A 136 0.47 -18.51 12.30
N ARG A 137 0.65 -17.62 13.28
CA ARG A 137 1.93 -17.39 13.96
C ARG A 137 2.11 -18.31 15.18
N ASP A 138 3.27 -18.97 15.25
CA ASP A 138 3.75 -19.61 16.48
C ASP A 138 4.51 -18.62 17.39
N ASP A 139 5.36 -17.73 16.83
CA ASP A 139 6.13 -16.69 17.54
C ASP A 139 6.23 -15.37 16.71
N GLU A 140 6.21 -14.19 17.36
CA GLU A 140 6.26 -12.87 16.69
C GLU A 140 7.71 -12.33 16.60
N PRO A 141 8.30 -12.17 15.40
CA PRO A 141 9.47 -11.29 15.25
C PRO A 141 9.11 -9.83 15.58
N GLU A 142 9.88 -9.23 16.52
CA GLU A 142 9.72 -7.84 17.01
C GLU A 142 9.93 -6.78 15.91
N ALA A 143 10.57 -7.15 14.80
CA ALA A 143 10.82 -6.29 13.65
C ALA A 143 10.44 -6.98 12.34
N ALA A 144 10.19 -6.19 11.29
CA ALA A 144 9.96 -6.69 9.95
C ALA A 144 11.16 -7.54 9.48
N PRO A 145 10.94 -8.75 8.94
CA PRO A 145 12.03 -9.58 8.48
C PRO A 145 12.76 -8.89 7.33
N THR A 146 14.10 -8.91 7.38
CA THR A 146 14.93 -8.56 6.24
C THR A 146 14.83 -9.70 5.24
N ALA A 147 14.07 -9.49 4.18
CA ALA A 147 13.94 -10.50 3.15
C ALA A 147 15.31 -10.75 2.48
N PRO A 148 15.67 -12.01 2.21
CA PRO A 148 16.80 -12.31 1.36
C PRO A 148 16.53 -11.79 -0.06
N SER A 149 17.59 -11.41 -0.79
CA SER A 149 17.49 -11.02 -2.20
C SER A 149 16.66 -12.07 -2.98
N PRO A 150 15.80 -11.65 -3.92
CA PRO A 150 15.00 -12.61 -4.68
C PRO A 150 15.89 -13.61 -5.42
N ASP A 151 15.50 -14.89 -5.47
CA ASP A 151 16.25 -15.95 -6.16
C ASP A 151 16.45 -15.71 -7.68
N TRP A 152 15.79 -14.71 -8.26
CA TRP A 152 15.96 -14.27 -9.65
C TRP A 152 16.99 -13.14 -9.83
N ALA A 153 17.56 -12.62 -8.74
CA ALA A 153 18.46 -11.48 -8.76
C ALA A 153 19.95 -11.83 -8.98
N ASP A 154 20.26 -13.09 -9.32
CA ASP A 154 21.60 -13.57 -9.74
C ASP A 154 21.67 -13.90 -11.25
#